data_AF-A7MYH1-F1
#
_entry.id   AF-A7MYH1-F1
#
_cell.length_a   1.000
_cell.length_b   1.000
_cell.length_c   1.000
_cell.angle_alpha   90.00
_cell.angle_beta   90.00
_cell.angle_gamma   90.00
#
_symmetry.space_group_name_H-M   'P 1'
#
loop_
_entity.id
_entity.type
_entity.pdbx_description
1 polymer ?
#
loop_
_entity_poly.entity_id
_entity_poly.type
_entity_poly.pdbx_seq_one_letter_code
_entity_poly.pdbx_strand_id
1 'polypeptide(L)'
;MRDIQILQQTIENQCPEIHKKRLSSLILATKTVNGCTPIIVSDAGFRNTWFRQVANKGWFWLGRVRGEVSIKCGEDSWQWNKTFYPQATDKPQFLGESQLAKRSPLECFAYLYKSHPKGRKAHRHSRTCQKHSAGKVFHKGAKEP
;
A
#
# COMPACT_ATOMS: atom_id res chain seq x y z
N MET A 1 3.02 28.31 6.32
CA MET A 1 3.13 27.01 7.05
C MET A 1 1.80 26.46 7.54
N ARG A 2 0.79 27.30 7.89
CA ARG A 2 -0.57 26.85 8.23
C ARG A 2 -1.33 26.28 7.02
N ASP A 3 -1.07 26.78 5.82
CA ASP A 3 -1.76 26.33 4.60
C ASP A 3 -1.38 24.90 4.19
N ILE A 4 -0.14 24.46 4.45
CA ILE A 4 0.28 23.08 4.19
C ILE A 4 -0.41 22.12 5.18
N GLN A 5 -0.62 22.55 6.43
CA GLN A 5 -1.34 21.77 7.43
C GLN A 5 -2.84 21.70 7.13
N ILE A 6 -3.45 22.79 6.67
CA ILE A 6 -4.86 22.82 6.23
C ILE A 6 -5.04 21.92 5.01
N LEU A 7 -4.12 21.99 4.03
CA LEU A 7 -4.13 21.07 2.89
C LEU A 7 -4.00 19.62 3.35
N GLN A 8 -3.07 19.29 4.25
CA GLN A 8 -2.94 17.93 4.79
C GLN A 8 -4.20 17.46 5.55
N GLN A 9 -4.82 18.32 6.35
CA GLN A 9 -6.02 18.01 7.12
C GLN A 9 -7.26 17.84 6.21
N THR A 10 -7.39 18.67 5.17
CA THR A 10 -8.45 18.56 4.16
C THR A 10 -8.22 17.36 3.24
N ILE A 11 -6.97 16.98 2.98
CA ILE A 11 -6.54 15.78 2.24
C ILE A 11 -6.85 14.49 3.04
N GLU A 12 -6.73 14.50 4.37
CA GLU A 12 -7.12 13.34 5.18
C GLU A 12 -8.64 13.11 5.21
N ASN A 13 -9.44 14.18 5.05
CA ASN A 13 -10.89 14.14 5.30
C ASN A 13 -11.77 13.87 4.06
N GLN A 14 -11.23 13.75 2.84
CA GLN A 14 -12.01 13.56 1.60
C GLN A 14 -11.56 12.36 0.73
N CYS A 15 -12.00 11.14 1.05
CA CYS A 15 -11.76 9.94 0.23
C CYS A 15 -13.06 9.52 -0.49
N PRO A 16 -13.24 9.75 -1.81
CA PRO A 16 -12.56 9.05 -2.92
C PRO A 16 -11.95 9.96 -4.00
N GLU A 17 -12.19 11.27 -3.93
CA GLU A 17 -11.83 12.25 -4.97
C GLU A 17 -10.32 12.49 -5.07
N ILE A 18 -9.56 12.23 -4.00
CA ILE A 18 -8.10 12.38 -3.98
C ILE A 18 -7.40 11.36 -4.87
N HIS A 19 -7.86 10.11 -4.88
CA HIS A 19 -7.31 9.08 -5.75
C HIS A 19 -7.48 9.47 -7.22
N LYS A 20 -8.66 9.98 -7.58
CA LYS A 20 -8.94 10.48 -8.94
C LYS A 20 -8.03 11.66 -9.28
N LYS A 21 -7.90 12.65 -8.41
CA LYS A 21 -7.02 13.81 -8.62
C LYS A 21 -5.57 13.39 -8.82
N ARG A 22 -5.04 12.50 -7.97
CA ARG A 22 -3.67 11.95 -8.09
C ARG A 22 -3.48 11.22 -9.42
N LEU A 23 -4.43 10.38 -9.81
CA LEU A 23 -4.37 9.67 -11.08
C LEU A 23 -4.41 10.62 -12.28
N SER A 24 -5.25 11.65 -12.25
CA SER A 24 -5.31 12.69 -13.29
C SER A 24 -3.99 13.46 -13.42
N SER A 25 -3.35 13.82 -12.29
CA SER A 25 -2.04 14.45 -12.31
C SER A 25 -0.96 13.55 -12.91
N LEU A 26 -0.99 12.25 -12.60
CA LEU A 26 -0.08 11.27 -13.20
C LEU A 26 -0.31 11.14 -14.71
N ILE A 27 -1.57 11.10 -15.17
CA ILE A 27 -1.92 11.06 -16.60
C ILE A 27 -1.38 12.30 -17.33
N LEU A 28 -1.51 13.48 -16.71
CA LEU A 28 -0.97 14.70 -17.29
C LEU A 28 0.56 14.64 -17.43
N ALA A 29 1.24 14.12 -16.40
CA ALA A 29 2.69 13.97 -16.41
C ALA A 29 3.18 12.93 -17.44
N THR A 30 2.39 11.89 -17.72
CA THR A 30 2.77 10.84 -18.68
C THR A 30 2.36 11.12 -20.13
N LYS A 31 1.39 12.03 -20.36
CA LYS A 31 0.99 12.48 -21.70
C LYS A 31 2.14 13.06 -22.54
N THR A 32 3.18 13.59 -21.90
CA THR A 32 4.37 14.11 -22.57
C THR A 32 5.28 12.99 -23.09
N VAL A 33 5.10 11.75 -22.63
CA VAL A 33 5.87 10.58 -23.05
C VAL A 33 4.98 9.72 -23.95
N ASN A 34 5.12 9.91 -25.27
CA ASN A 34 4.28 9.25 -26.26
C ASN A 34 4.45 7.72 -26.20
N GLY A 35 3.35 6.98 -26.09
CA GLY A 35 3.36 5.50 -26.07
C GLY A 35 3.82 4.84 -24.77
N CYS A 36 3.91 5.58 -23.65
CA CYS A 36 4.34 5.01 -22.37
C CYS A 36 3.19 4.35 -21.59
N THR A 37 3.41 3.12 -21.11
CA THR A 37 2.55 2.44 -20.14
C THR A 37 3.25 2.41 -18.77
N PRO A 38 2.94 3.34 -17.86
CA PRO A 38 3.66 3.47 -16.60
C PRO A 38 3.37 2.31 -15.65
N ILE A 39 4.36 2.01 -14.80
CA ILE A 39 4.22 1.14 -13.63
C ILE A 39 4.18 2.02 -12.39
N ILE A 40 3.05 2.02 -11.69
CA ILE A 40 2.86 2.84 -10.50
C ILE A 40 3.28 2.06 -9.25
N VAL A 41 4.35 2.51 -8.58
CA VAL A 41 4.80 1.93 -7.31
C VAL A 41 4.21 2.74 -6.16
N SER A 42 3.41 2.11 -5.29
CA SER A 42 2.78 2.78 -4.15
C SER A 42 3.07 2.09 -2.81
N ASP A 43 3.29 2.90 -1.77
CA ASP A 43 3.48 2.38 -0.41
C ASP A 43 2.15 1.94 0.22
N ALA A 44 2.24 1.21 1.34
CA ALA A 44 1.07 0.79 2.11
C ALA A 44 0.23 1.99 2.59
N GLY A 45 -1.01 2.06 2.11
CA GLY A 45 -1.94 3.16 2.40
C GLY A 45 -2.95 3.37 1.27
N PHE A 46 -2.56 3.01 0.05
CA PHE A 46 -3.48 2.90 -1.08
C PHE A 46 -4.28 1.61 -0.98
N ARG A 47 -5.60 1.72 -1.08
CA ARG A 47 -6.54 0.57 -1.00
C ARG A 47 -6.87 0.02 -2.39
N ASN A 48 -7.57 -1.11 -2.46
CA ASN A 48 -8.01 -1.73 -3.72
C ASN A 48 -8.64 -0.75 -4.72
N THR A 49 -9.36 0.28 -4.26
CA THR A 49 -9.95 1.29 -5.13
C THR A 49 -8.93 2.10 -5.93
N TRP A 50 -7.72 2.32 -5.42
CA TRP A 50 -6.62 2.96 -6.14
C TRP A 50 -6.11 2.06 -7.26
N PHE A 51 -5.80 0.80 -6.93
CA PHE A 51 -5.25 -0.16 -7.90
C PHE A 51 -6.23 -0.46 -9.03
N ARG A 52 -7.54 -0.55 -8.73
CA ARG A 52 -8.58 -0.64 -9.77
C ARG A 52 -8.58 0.57 -10.71
N GLN A 53 -8.45 1.78 -10.16
CA GLN A 53 -8.42 2.99 -11.00
C GLN A 53 -7.19 3.02 -11.91
N VAL A 54 -6.03 2.58 -11.42
CA VAL A 54 -4.81 2.46 -12.23
C VAL A 54 -4.97 1.39 -13.32
N ALA A 55 -5.47 0.21 -12.96
CA ALA A 55 -5.72 -0.89 -13.91
C ALA A 55 -6.74 -0.51 -15.00
N ASN A 56 -7.82 0.21 -14.63
CA ASN A 56 -8.82 0.71 -15.58
C ASN A 56 -8.26 1.72 -16.61
N LYS A 57 -7.06 2.27 -16.37
CA LYS A 57 -6.34 3.11 -17.35
C LYS A 57 -5.40 2.31 -18.25
N GLY A 58 -5.36 0.98 -18.10
CA GLY A 58 -4.42 0.11 -18.80
C GLY A 58 -2.99 0.22 -18.27
N TRP A 59 -2.81 0.68 -17.04
CA TRP A 59 -1.49 0.87 -16.43
C TRP A 59 -1.17 -0.24 -15.43
N PHE A 60 0.12 -0.49 -15.24
CA PHE A 60 0.61 -1.46 -14.27
C PHE A 60 0.79 -0.82 -12.90
N TRP A 61 0.78 -1.64 -11.86
CA TRP A 61 0.97 -1.17 -10.49
C TRP A 61 1.73 -2.20 -9.66
N LEU A 62 2.48 -1.70 -8.68
CA LEU A 62 3.14 -2.49 -7.65
C LEU A 62 2.83 -1.83 -6.31
N GLY A 63 2.30 -2.60 -5.37
CA GLY A 63 1.87 -2.09 -4.08
C GLY A 63 2.24 -3.04 -2.96
N ARG A 64 2.47 -2.48 -1.77
CA ARG A 64 2.65 -3.27 -0.55
C ARG A 64 1.32 -3.45 0.17
N VAL A 65 0.98 -4.70 0.48
CA VAL A 65 -0.20 -5.03 1.29
C VAL A 65 0.15 -5.00 2.78
N ARG A 66 -0.60 -4.26 3.59
CA ARG A 66 -0.43 -4.18 5.05
C ARG A 66 -1.75 -4.25 5.79
N GLY A 67 -1.69 -4.45 7.10
CA GLY A 67 -2.86 -4.63 7.95
C GLY A 67 -3.42 -6.04 7.84
N GLU A 68 -4.73 -6.17 7.95
CA GLU A 68 -5.45 -7.45 7.89
C GLU A 68 -6.24 -7.51 6.59
N VAL A 69 -5.60 -8.10 5.57
CA VAL A 69 -6.19 -8.27 4.24
C VAL A 69 -6.21 -9.76 3.95
N SER A 70 -7.38 -10.28 3.55
CA SER A 70 -7.48 -11.65 3.06
C SER A 70 -6.91 -11.74 1.66
N ILE A 71 -6.07 -12.74 1.42
CA ILE A 71 -5.45 -13.09 0.15
C ILE A 71 -5.87 -14.52 -0.20
N LYS A 72 -6.20 -14.75 -1.45
CA LYS A 72 -6.39 -16.09 -2.02
C LYS A 72 -5.34 -16.29 -3.10
N CYS A 73 -4.50 -17.31 -3.00
CA CYS A 73 -3.49 -17.63 -4.01
C CYS A 73 -3.99 -18.84 -4.83
N GLY A 74 -4.13 -18.71 -6.15
CA GLY A 74 -4.65 -19.77 -7.01
C GLY A 74 -6.00 -20.34 -6.54
N GLU A 75 -6.05 -21.66 -6.36
CA GLU A 75 -7.24 -22.40 -5.92
C GLU A 75 -7.36 -22.52 -4.39
N ASP A 76 -6.38 -22.01 -3.63
CA ASP A 76 -6.37 -22.13 -2.17
C ASP A 76 -7.56 -21.43 -1.50
N SER A 77 -7.75 -21.72 -0.21
CA SER A 77 -8.72 -20.99 0.62
C SER A 77 -8.23 -19.55 0.91
N TRP A 78 -9.17 -18.68 1.29
CA TRP A 78 -8.83 -17.32 1.72
C TRP A 78 -8.02 -17.36 3.03
N GLN A 79 -6.83 -16.78 3.01
CA GLN A 79 -5.94 -16.69 4.16
C GLN A 79 -5.63 -15.23 4.49
N TRP A 80 -5.27 -14.94 5.74
CA TRP A 80 -4.84 -13.59 6.10
C TRP A 80 -3.42 -13.33 5.60
N ASN A 81 -3.13 -12.16 5.05
CA ASN A 81 -1.77 -11.77 4.64
C ASN A 81 -0.68 -12.03 5.72
N LYS A 82 -1.06 -11.92 7.01
CA LYS A 82 -0.16 -12.17 8.14
C LYS A 82 0.29 -13.63 8.28
N THR A 83 -0.44 -14.61 7.74
CA THR A 83 -0.04 -16.03 7.79
C THR A 83 1.21 -16.30 6.95
N PHE A 84 1.47 -15.46 5.95
CA PHE A 84 2.64 -15.57 5.09
C PHE A 84 3.89 -14.92 5.70
N TYR A 85 3.75 -14.01 6.68
CA TYR A 85 4.89 -13.25 7.24
C TYR A 85 6.02 -14.12 7.83
N PRO A 86 5.75 -15.27 8.50
CA PRO A 86 6.81 -16.16 8.98
C PRO A 86 7.65 -16.79 7.88
N GLN A 87 7.07 -16.98 6.68
CA GLN A 87 7.75 -17.59 5.54
C GLN A 87 8.57 -16.56 4.72
N ALA A 88 8.42 -15.27 5.04
CA ALA A 88 9.01 -14.20 4.26
C ALA A 88 10.53 -14.12 4.45
N THR A 89 11.25 -14.17 3.34
CA THR A 89 12.72 -14.08 3.28
C THR A 89 13.15 -12.80 2.53
N ASP A 90 14.45 -12.53 2.55
CA ASP A 90 15.07 -11.43 1.82
C ASP A 90 15.18 -11.68 0.30
N LYS A 91 14.72 -12.84 -0.17
CA LYS A 91 14.53 -13.14 -1.58
C LYS A 91 13.04 -13.10 -1.92
N PRO A 92 12.63 -12.37 -2.97
CA PRO A 92 11.24 -12.33 -3.37
C PRO A 92 10.77 -13.72 -3.80
N GLN A 93 9.70 -14.22 -3.18
CA GLN A 93 9.06 -15.49 -3.52
C GLN A 93 7.74 -15.20 -4.21
N PHE A 94 7.56 -15.79 -5.40
CA PHE A 94 6.29 -15.68 -6.12
C PHE A 94 5.27 -16.63 -5.53
N LEU A 95 4.11 -16.11 -5.10
CA LEU A 95 3.02 -16.90 -4.53
C LEU A 95 1.98 -17.32 -5.57
N GLY A 96 2.06 -16.82 -6.80
CA GLY A 96 1.10 -17.10 -7.87
C GLY A 96 0.13 -15.95 -8.14
N GLU A 97 -0.77 -16.21 -9.09
CA GLU A 97 -1.97 -15.40 -9.30
C GLU A 97 -2.83 -15.40 -8.05
N SER A 98 -3.27 -14.23 -7.63
CA SER A 98 -3.88 -14.01 -6.33
C SER A 98 -5.01 -13.00 -6.37
N GLN A 99 -5.98 -13.19 -5.48
CA GLN A 99 -7.08 -12.26 -5.26
C GLN A 99 -6.94 -11.59 -3.89
N LEU A 100 -6.96 -10.25 -3.87
CA LEU A 100 -6.89 -9.44 -2.66
C LEU A 100 -8.27 -8.95 -2.22
N ALA A 101 -8.51 -8.97 -0.91
CA ALA A 101 -9.72 -8.50 -0.22
C ALA A 101 -11.02 -9.23 -0.62
N LYS A 102 -11.42 -10.21 0.20
CA LYS A 102 -12.59 -11.08 0.02
C LYS A 102 -13.90 -10.38 -0.39
N ARG A 103 -14.18 -9.17 0.12
CA ARG A 103 -15.41 -8.41 -0.19
C ARG A 103 -15.41 -7.74 -1.57
N SER A 104 -14.25 -7.39 -2.08
CA SER A 104 -14.09 -6.78 -3.41
C SER A 104 -12.79 -7.29 -4.02
N PRO A 105 -12.80 -8.56 -4.50
CA PRO A 105 -11.60 -9.25 -4.97
C PRO A 105 -10.90 -8.48 -6.08
N LEU A 106 -9.63 -8.17 -5.86
CA LEU A 106 -8.74 -7.57 -6.86
C LEU A 106 -7.72 -8.62 -7.29
N GLU A 107 -7.74 -8.97 -8.57
CA GLU A 107 -6.79 -9.89 -9.17
C GLU A 107 -5.41 -9.24 -9.31
N CYS A 108 -4.37 -9.98 -8.94
CA CYS A 108 -3.00 -9.51 -8.95
C CYS A 108 -2.02 -10.68 -8.82
N PHE A 109 -0.73 -10.40 -9.01
CA PHE A 109 0.34 -11.33 -8.68
C PHE A 109 0.86 -11.03 -7.27
N ALA A 110 0.89 -12.05 -6.41
CA ALA A 110 1.39 -11.89 -5.05
C ALA A 110 2.86 -12.31 -4.94
N TYR A 111 3.63 -11.49 -4.23
CA TYR A 111 5.03 -11.75 -3.93
C TYR A 111 5.27 -11.58 -2.42
N LEU A 112 6.03 -12.51 -1.85
CA LEU A 112 6.43 -12.48 -0.45
C LEU A 112 7.90 -12.05 -0.35
N TYR A 113 8.15 -10.99 0.43
CA TYR A 113 9.49 -10.44 0.60
C TYR A 113 9.61 -9.76 1.97
N LYS A 114 10.77 -9.91 2.62
CA LYS A 114 11.10 -9.26 3.88
C LYS A 114 12.59 -8.96 3.93
N SER A 115 12.94 -7.68 3.82
CA SER A 115 14.32 -7.23 3.93
C SER A 115 14.91 -7.44 5.32
N HIS A 116 16.24 -7.57 5.40
CA HIS A 116 16.99 -7.58 6.65
C HIS A 116 16.62 -6.41 7.59
N PRO A 117 16.54 -6.63 8.91
CA PRO A 117 16.26 -5.57 9.87
C PRO A 117 17.28 -4.43 9.79
N LYS A 118 16.83 -3.23 9.44
CA LYS A 118 17.70 -2.03 9.35
C LYS A 118 17.98 -1.35 10.69
N GLY A 119 17.67 -1.98 11.83
CA GLY A 119 17.89 -1.42 13.17
C GLY A 119 17.17 -0.09 13.46
N ARG A 120 16.13 0.27 12.69
CA ARG A 120 15.45 1.57 12.79
C ARG A 120 14.89 1.78 14.20
N LYS A 121 15.38 2.80 14.90
CA LYS A 121 14.82 3.27 16.17
C LYS A 121 13.78 4.33 15.88
N ALA A 122 12.64 4.26 16.58
CA ALA A 122 11.62 5.29 16.47
C ALA A 122 12.09 6.56 17.19
N HIS A 123 12.69 7.49 16.44
CA HIS A 123 12.97 8.83 16.94
C HIS A 123 11.68 9.65 16.91
N ARG A 124 10.90 9.54 18.00
CA ARG A 124 9.70 10.35 18.20
C ARG A 124 10.02 11.48 19.16
N HIS A 125 9.60 12.70 18.81
CA HIS A 125 9.71 13.84 19.70
C HIS A 125 8.88 13.59 20.96
N SER A 126 9.50 13.76 22.14
CA SER A 126 8.92 13.38 23.44
C SER A 126 7.60 14.08 23.74
N ARG A 127 7.44 15.32 23.28
CA ARG A 127 6.28 16.17 23.62
C ARG A 127 4.99 15.86 22.86
N THR A 128 5.05 15.19 21.70
CA THR A 128 3.88 15.04 20.81
C THR A 128 3.35 13.61 20.69
N CYS A 129 4.11 12.58 21.07
CA CYS A 129 3.73 11.20 20.71
C CYS A 129 4.02 10.11 21.74
N GLN A 130 4.63 10.39 22.90
CA GLN A 130 4.90 9.35 23.91
C GLN A 130 3.61 8.77 24.52
N LYS A 131 2.52 9.54 24.56
CA LYS A 131 1.23 9.13 25.11
C LYS A 131 0.18 8.76 24.07
N HIS A 132 0.56 8.56 22.80
CA HIS A 132 -0.42 8.16 21.79
C HIS A 132 -0.92 6.74 22.10
N SER A 133 -2.22 6.59 22.34
CA SER A 133 -2.86 5.31 22.72
C SER A 133 -2.56 4.17 21.72
N ALA A 134 -2.43 4.50 20.44
CA ALA A 134 -2.08 3.57 19.36
C ALA A 134 -0.55 3.34 19.17
N GLY A 135 0.31 3.80 20.08
CA GLY A 135 1.77 3.68 19.99
C GLY A 135 2.26 2.25 19.72
N LYS A 136 1.67 1.27 20.41
CA LYS A 136 1.96 -0.16 20.21
C LYS A 136 1.60 -0.66 18.81
N VAL A 137 0.46 -0.21 18.27
CA VAL A 137 -0.01 -0.57 16.92
C VAL A 137 0.94 0.01 15.87
N PHE A 138 1.32 1.28 16.00
CA PHE A 138 2.27 1.91 15.07
C PHE A 138 3.63 1.22 15.08
N HIS A 139 4.13 0.84 16.26
CA HIS A 139 5.40 0.15 16.39
C HIS A 139 5.35 -1.26 15.77
N LYS A 140 4.24 -2.00 15.96
CA LYS A 140 4.04 -3.31 15.33
C LYS A 140 3.96 -3.18 13.80
N GLY A 141 3.17 -2.22 13.30
CA GLY A 141 3.04 -1.93 11.88
C GLY A 141 4.39 -1.60 11.23
N ALA A 142 5.25 -0.83 11.89
CA ALA A 142 6.58 -0.50 11.36
C ALA A 142 7.49 -1.72 11.11
N LYS A 143 7.19 -2.87 11.73
CA LYS A 143 7.93 -4.13 11.59
C LYS A 143 7.27 -5.14 10.65
N GLU A 144 6.09 -4.84 10.10
CA GLU A 144 5.48 -5.68 9.07
C GLU A 144 6.37 -5.69 7.81
N PRO A 145 6.32 -6.76 7.00
CA PRO A 145 6.99 -6.79 5.70
C PRO A 145 6.56 -5.63 4.78
#